data_AF-A0A840SAR8-F1
#
_entry.id   AF-A0A840SAR8-F1
#
_cell.length_a   1.000
_cell.length_b   1.000
_cell.length_c   1.000
_cell.angle_alpha   90.00
_cell.angle_beta   90.00
_cell.angle_gamma   90.00
#
_symmetry.space_group_name_H-M   'P 1'
#
loop_
_entity.id
_entity.type
_entity.pdbx_description
1 polymer ?
#
loop_
_entity_poly.entity_id
_entity_poly.type
_entity_poly.pdbx_seq_one_letter_code
_entity_poly.pdbx_strand_id
1 'polypeptide(L)'
;MEMLLASFMTDATPLDPPAIKDEKEVHPIACEWRAMLREVVMRFARRDYDLEGGIVGVEPVSPETAQHIRGSVEDYGATLIELPEEAWQTSISQWSGTHWNILLDLWTAEEGPSDLVLGGRITESEFGPRLSIHMVYVP
;
A
#
# COMPACT_ATOMS: atom_id res chain seq x y z
N MET A 1 -4.23 10.48 48.55
CA MET A 1 -4.33 9.01 48.55
C MET A 1 -5.60 8.68 47.78
N GLU A 2 -5.61 8.23 46.54
CA GLU A 2 -4.59 7.84 45.56
C GLU A 2 -5.07 8.35 44.20
N MET A 3 -4.13 8.82 43.37
CA MET A 3 -4.35 8.94 41.92
C MET A 3 -4.33 7.52 41.35
N LEU A 4 -5.35 7.13 40.57
CA LEU A 4 -5.28 5.91 39.77
C LEU A 4 -5.33 6.23 38.27
N LEU A 5 -4.12 6.18 37.71
CA LEU A 5 -3.74 5.59 36.43
C LEU A 5 -4.29 6.23 35.14
N ALA A 6 -3.41 7.04 34.56
CA ALA A 6 -3.30 7.23 33.14
C ALA A 6 -3.26 5.87 32.41
N SER A 7 -4.22 5.63 31.52
CA SER A 7 -4.12 4.57 30.53
C SER A 7 -3.28 5.09 29.36
N PHE A 8 -1.96 5.07 29.53
CA PHE A 8 -1.04 5.05 28.40
C PHE A 8 -1.01 3.61 27.89
N MET A 9 -1.99 3.24 27.06
CA MET A 9 -1.77 2.14 26.13
C MET A 9 -0.80 2.67 25.08
N THR A 10 0.48 2.39 25.33
CA THR A 10 1.49 2.41 24.29
C THR A 10 1.09 1.25 23.38
N ASP A 11 0.27 1.51 22.37
CA ASP A 11 0.04 0.57 21.29
C ASP A 11 1.35 0.54 20.49
N ALA A 12 2.28 -0.27 20.98
CA ALA A 12 3.43 -0.64 20.18
C ALA A 12 2.82 -1.34 18.98
N THR A 13 2.75 -0.63 17.85
CA THR A 13 2.39 -1.19 16.56
C THR A 13 3.12 -2.52 16.45
N PRO A 14 2.43 -3.65 16.20
CA PRO A 14 3.08 -4.94 16.13
C PRO A 14 4.27 -4.82 15.18
N LEU A 15 5.43 -5.37 15.56
CA LEU A 15 6.63 -5.38 14.70
C LEU A 15 6.28 -5.91 13.29
N ASP A 16 5.30 -6.81 13.23
CA ASP A 16 4.67 -7.32 12.02
C ASP A 16 3.12 -7.23 12.16
N PRO A 17 2.45 -6.16 11.72
CA PRO A 17 1.00 -6.05 11.85
C PRO A 17 0.28 -7.15 11.03
N PRO A 18 -0.73 -7.83 11.60
CA PRO A 18 -1.53 -8.80 10.84
C PRO A 18 -2.58 -8.09 9.98
N ALA A 19 -3.21 -8.83 9.06
CA ALA A 19 -4.40 -8.37 8.37
C ALA A 19 -5.60 -8.33 9.32
N ILE A 20 -6.17 -7.14 9.55
CA ILE A 20 -7.28 -6.95 10.49
C ILE A 20 -8.60 -6.81 9.73
N LYS A 21 -9.58 -7.66 10.03
CA LYS A 21 -10.94 -7.57 9.48
C LYS A 21 -11.81 -6.66 10.34
N ASP A 22 -11.69 -5.36 10.12
CA ASP A 22 -12.47 -4.32 10.79
C ASP A 22 -13.09 -3.36 9.77
N GLU A 23 -14.42 -3.32 9.73
CA GLU A 23 -15.18 -2.47 8.79
C GLU A 23 -15.25 -1.01 9.21
N LYS A 24 -14.86 -0.68 10.45
CA LYS A 24 -15.07 0.65 11.04
C LYS A 24 -13.81 1.48 11.06
N GLU A 25 -12.69 0.85 11.37
CA GLU A 25 -11.40 1.54 11.53
C GLU A 25 -10.43 1.17 10.42
N VAL A 26 -9.51 2.10 10.14
CA VAL A 26 -8.36 1.83 9.29
C VAL A 26 -7.24 1.23 10.15
N HIS A 27 -6.47 0.32 9.56
CA HIS A 27 -5.38 -0.38 10.23
C HIS A 27 -4.10 -0.33 9.38
N PRO A 28 -2.90 -0.45 9.98
CA PRO A 28 -1.66 -0.53 9.22
C PRO A 28 -1.69 -1.63 8.15
N ILE A 29 -0.94 -1.43 7.06
CA ILE A 29 -0.72 -2.48 6.05
C ILE A 29 -0.06 -3.70 6.70
N ALA A 30 -0.69 -4.86 6.53
CA ALA A 30 -0.22 -6.12 7.08
C ALA A 30 1.18 -6.49 6.55
N CYS A 31 2.04 -7.00 7.42
CA CYS A 31 3.43 -7.29 7.07
C CYS A 31 3.56 -8.33 5.94
N GLU A 32 2.64 -9.31 5.90
CA GLU A 32 2.61 -10.37 4.88
C GLU A 32 2.38 -9.84 3.45
N TRP A 33 1.82 -8.63 3.28
CA TRP A 33 1.61 -8.02 1.96
C TRP A 33 2.77 -7.15 1.50
N ARG A 34 3.63 -6.71 2.42
CA ARG A 34 4.66 -5.68 2.15
C ARG A 34 5.65 -6.10 1.08
N ALA A 35 6.06 -7.37 1.05
CA ALA A 35 6.99 -7.86 0.04
C ALA A 35 6.44 -7.73 -1.39
N MET A 36 5.17 -8.10 -1.58
CA MET A 36 4.47 -7.97 -2.86
C MET A 36 4.28 -6.50 -3.26
N LEU A 37 3.90 -5.64 -2.30
CA LEU A 37 3.75 -4.20 -2.54
C LEU A 37 5.08 -3.51 -2.89
N ARG A 38 6.19 -3.90 -2.24
CA ARG A 38 7.53 -3.41 -2.60
C ARG A 38 7.90 -3.77 -4.04
N GLU A 39 7.65 -5.01 -4.45
CA GLU A 39 7.93 -5.45 -5.82
C GLU A 39 7.13 -4.64 -6.84
N VAL A 40 5.84 -4.39 -6.59
CA VAL A 40 4.99 -3.53 -7.44
C VAL A 40 5.59 -2.14 -7.58
N VAL A 41 5.92 -1.48 -6.47
CA VAL A 41 6.45 -0.11 -6.51
C VAL A 41 7.85 -0.07 -7.15
N MET A 42 8.70 -1.06 -6.92
CA MET A 42 9.98 -1.19 -7.60
C MET A 42 9.81 -1.29 -9.13
N ARG A 43 8.81 -2.03 -9.61
CA ARG A 43 8.50 -2.14 -11.04
C ARG A 43 8.00 -0.81 -11.61
N PHE A 44 7.11 -0.13 -10.89
CA PHE A 44 6.64 1.21 -11.27
C PHE A 44 7.79 2.23 -11.31
N ALA A 45 8.72 2.20 -10.35
CA ALA A 45 9.92 3.04 -10.36
C ALA A 45 10.82 2.77 -11.59
N ARG A 46 10.78 1.55 -12.13
CA ARG A 46 11.45 1.14 -13.38
C ARG A 46 10.60 1.38 -14.64
N ARG A 47 9.45 2.05 -14.51
CA ARG A 47 8.47 2.37 -15.57
C ARG A 47 7.77 1.18 -16.20
N ASP A 48 7.77 0.04 -15.50
CA ASP A 48 7.03 -1.16 -15.84
C ASP A 48 5.64 -1.11 -15.18
N TYR A 49 4.75 -0.33 -15.79
CA TYR A 49 3.42 -0.04 -15.23
C TYR A 49 2.37 -1.12 -15.52
N ASP A 50 2.63 -1.98 -16.51
CA ASP A 50 1.83 -3.15 -16.84
C ASP A 50 2.27 -4.40 -16.05
N LEU A 51 3.36 -4.30 -15.29
CA LEU A 51 3.95 -5.38 -14.50
C LEU A 51 4.29 -6.59 -15.38
N GLU A 52 5.02 -6.33 -16.48
CA GLU A 52 5.35 -7.32 -17.49
C GLU A 52 6.05 -8.55 -16.88
N GLY A 53 5.54 -9.74 -17.17
CA GLY A 53 6.04 -11.00 -16.58
C GLY A 53 5.39 -11.37 -15.24
N GLY A 54 4.54 -10.50 -14.69
CA GLY A 54 3.73 -10.76 -13.50
C GLY A 54 4.51 -10.71 -12.19
N ILE A 55 3.76 -10.64 -11.09
CA ILE A 55 4.25 -10.73 -9.71
C ILE A 55 3.38 -11.74 -8.98
N VAL A 56 4.00 -12.62 -8.19
CA VAL A 56 3.26 -13.60 -7.39
C VAL A 56 2.29 -12.88 -6.44
N GLY A 57 1.01 -13.24 -6.52
CA GLY A 57 -0.03 -12.63 -5.71
C GLY A 57 -0.63 -11.34 -6.29
N VAL A 58 -0.13 -10.82 -7.41
CA VAL A 58 -0.69 -9.62 -8.05
C VAL A 58 -1.50 -10.01 -9.27
N GLU A 59 -2.71 -9.49 -9.39
CA GLU A 59 -3.54 -9.65 -10.57
C GLU A 59 -2.97 -8.88 -11.76
N PRO A 60 -3.20 -9.33 -13.01
CA PRO A 60 -2.77 -8.59 -14.19
C PRO A 60 -3.34 -7.16 -14.21
N VAL A 61 -2.48 -6.18 -14.49
CA VAL A 61 -2.90 -4.79 -14.66
C VAL A 61 -3.42 -4.60 -16.07
N SER A 62 -4.61 -4.00 -16.20
CA SER A 62 -5.17 -3.70 -17.53
C SER A 62 -4.36 -2.62 -18.25
N PRO A 63 -4.32 -2.59 -19.60
CA PRO A 63 -3.64 -1.52 -20.32
C PRO A 63 -4.15 -0.11 -19.99
N GLU A 64 -5.45 0.04 -19.73
CA GLU A 64 -6.06 1.31 -19.32
C GLU A 64 -5.56 1.74 -17.93
N THR A 65 -5.55 0.82 -16.97
CA THR A 65 -5.01 1.06 -15.63
C THR A 65 -3.53 1.41 -15.68
N ALA A 66 -2.73 0.66 -16.44
CA ALA A 66 -1.30 0.92 -16.60
C ALA A 66 -1.05 2.31 -17.24
N GLN A 67 -1.85 2.69 -18.23
CA GLN A 67 -1.76 4.03 -18.84
C GLN A 67 -2.13 5.14 -17.85
N HIS A 68 -3.17 4.94 -17.04
CA HIS A 68 -3.55 5.89 -16.00
C HIS A 68 -2.45 6.05 -14.95
N ILE A 69 -1.89 4.94 -14.44
CA ILE A 69 -0.79 4.95 -13.47
C ILE A 69 0.43 5.66 -14.07
N ARG A 70 0.81 5.34 -15.31
CA ARG A 70 1.89 6.02 -16.02
C ARG A 70 1.66 7.53 -16.05
N GLY A 71 0.46 7.96 -16.47
CA GLY A 71 0.10 9.37 -16.54
C GLY A 71 0.24 10.06 -15.18
N SER A 72 -0.38 9.50 -14.13
CA SER A 72 -0.30 10.05 -12.78
C SER A 72 1.15 10.19 -12.27
N VAL A 73 1.99 9.17 -12.48
CA VAL A 73 3.39 9.18 -12.01
C VAL A 73 4.25 10.14 -12.84
N GLU A 74 4.11 10.14 -14.17
CA GLU A 74 4.93 11.00 -15.04
C GLU A 74 4.50 12.47 -14.96
N ASP A 75 3.21 12.76 -14.86
CA ASP A 75 2.68 14.12 -14.75
C ASP A 75 2.97 14.76 -13.38
N TYR A 76 3.20 13.94 -12.33
CA TYR A 76 3.61 14.43 -11.01
C TYR A 76 4.96 15.16 -11.07
N GLY A 77 5.83 14.79 -12.00
CA GLY A 77 7.08 15.52 -12.27
C GLY A 77 8.24 15.22 -11.30
N ALA A 78 8.12 14.16 -10.49
CA ALA A 78 9.18 13.66 -9.61
C ALA A 78 9.45 12.17 -9.86
N THR A 79 10.63 11.70 -9.46
CA THR A 79 11.10 10.35 -9.72
C THR A 79 10.62 9.40 -8.63
N LEU A 80 9.63 8.55 -8.94
CA LEU A 80 9.20 7.47 -8.04
C LEU A 80 10.37 6.53 -7.69
N ILE A 81 10.53 6.21 -6.40
CA ILE A 81 11.56 5.31 -5.88
C ILE A 81 10.95 4.12 -5.14
N GLU A 82 11.80 3.16 -4.76
CA GLU A 82 11.42 2.04 -3.91
C GLU A 82 10.91 2.52 -2.54
N LEU A 83 9.99 1.76 -1.94
CA LEU A 83 9.39 2.10 -0.64
C LEU A 83 10.40 1.98 0.50
N PRO A 84 10.68 3.07 1.23
CA PRO A 84 11.46 2.98 2.47
C PRO A 84 10.58 2.44 3.62
N GLU A 85 11.18 2.16 4.79
CA GLU A 85 10.43 1.59 5.93
C GLU A 85 9.36 2.56 6.48
N GLU A 86 9.61 3.85 6.34
CA GLU A 86 8.73 4.94 6.77
C GLU A 86 7.38 4.90 6.04
N ALA A 87 7.32 4.39 4.82
CA ALA A 87 6.08 4.28 4.04
C ALA A 87 4.99 3.47 4.75
N TRP A 88 5.40 2.48 5.56
CA TRP A 88 4.46 1.63 6.28
C TRP A 88 3.81 2.29 7.50
N GLN A 89 4.33 3.45 7.95
CA GLN A 89 3.81 4.15 9.12
C GLN A 89 2.54 4.93 8.79
N THR A 90 2.37 5.35 7.54
CA THR A 90 1.27 6.18 7.06
C THR A 90 0.34 5.44 6.10
N SER A 91 0.83 4.36 5.48
CA SER A 91 0.02 3.48 4.63
C SER A 91 -0.98 2.64 5.43
N ILE A 92 -2.21 2.55 4.92
CA ILE A 92 -3.34 1.95 5.64
C ILE A 92 -4.10 0.93 4.80
N SER A 93 -4.81 0.06 5.50
CA SER A 93 -5.79 -0.86 4.97
C SER A 93 -7.10 -0.76 5.73
N GLN A 94 -8.21 -1.01 5.04
CA GLN A 94 -9.53 -1.07 5.66
C GLN A 94 -10.32 -2.25 5.10
N TRP A 95 -10.85 -3.09 5.98
CA TRP A 95 -11.71 -4.17 5.58
C TRP A 95 -13.07 -3.63 5.14
N SER A 96 -13.62 -4.13 4.05
CA SER A 96 -14.89 -3.66 3.48
C SER A 96 -15.98 -4.75 3.49
N GLY A 97 -15.84 -5.78 4.31
CA GLY A 97 -16.72 -6.94 4.39
C GLY A 97 -16.29 -8.13 3.52
N THR A 98 -15.57 -7.91 2.42
CA THR A 98 -15.10 -8.99 1.51
C THR A 98 -13.62 -8.92 1.14
N HIS A 99 -12.99 -7.76 1.28
CA HIS A 99 -11.61 -7.50 0.92
C HIS A 99 -11.07 -6.35 1.76
N TRP A 100 -9.76 -6.13 1.72
CA TRP A 100 -9.17 -4.89 2.21
C TRP A 100 -9.01 -3.91 1.06
N ASN A 101 -9.46 -2.67 1.22
CA ASN A 101 -8.95 -1.57 0.42
C ASN A 101 -7.61 -1.14 1.02
N ILE A 102 -6.62 -0.86 0.18
CA ILE A 102 -5.31 -0.36 0.62
C ILE A 102 -5.05 1.03 0.03
N LEU A 103 -4.41 1.87 0.83
CA LEU A 103 -3.81 3.14 0.43
C LEU A 103 -2.35 3.08 0.84
N LEU A 104 -1.48 3.07 -0.17
CA LEU A 104 -0.04 2.94 -0.01
C LEU A 104 0.61 4.25 -0.45
N ASP A 105 1.16 4.97 0.51
CA ASP A 105 1.86 6.22 0.25
C ASP A 105 3.15 5.94 -0.53
N LEU A 106 3.45 6.77 -1.53
CA LEU A 106 4.58 6.61 -2.43
C LEU A 106 5.68 7.63 -2.15
N TRP A 107 6.90 7.26 -2.49
CA TRP A 107 8.10 8.07 -2.26
C TRP A 107 8.74 8.49 -3.57
N THR A 108 9.28 9.71 -3.59
CA THR A 108 10.04 10.24 -4.71
C THR A 108 11.46 10.61 -4.29
N ALA A 109 12.40 10.60 -5.23
CA ALA A 109 13.80 10.91 -4.96
C ALA A 109 13.99 12.38 -4.53
N GLU A 110 13.15 13.27 -5.05
CA GLU A 110 13.26 14.71 -4.87
C GLU A 110 12.63 15.20 -3.55
N GLU A 111 11.56 14.55 -3.09
CA GLU A 111 10.76 15.01 -1.94
C GLU A 111 10.83 14.05 -0.74
N GLY A 112 11.19 12.80 -0.97
CA GLY A 112 10.98 11.74 0.01
C GLY A 112 9.50 11.35 0.01
N PRO A 113 8.74 11.51 1.13
CA PRO A 113 7.30 11.28 1.13
C PRO A 113 6.63 12.19 0.09
N SER A 114 5.88 11.62 -0.84
CA SER A 114 5.15 12.36 -1.88
C SER A 114 3.66 12.38 -1.60
N ASP A 115 2.91 13.23 -2.31
CA ASP A 115 1.45 13.23 -2.25
C ASP A 115 0.82 12.10 -3.09
N LEU A 116 1.63 11.28 -3.77
CA LEU A 116 1.13 10.15 -4.55
C LEU A 116 0.75 8.97 -3.66
N VAL A 117 -0.41 8.38 -3.95
CA VAL A 117 -0.94 7.20 -3.27
C VAL A 117 -1.27 6.12 -4.29
N LEU A 118 -0.83 4.89 -4.04
CA LEU A 118 -1.31 3.70 -4.75
C LEU A 118 -2.56 3.16 -4.07
N GLY A 119 -3.66 3.13 -4.83
CA GLY A 119 -4.93 2.56 -4.43
C GLY A 119 -5.14 1.16 -5.01
N GLY A 120 -5.48 0.21 -4.16
CA GLY A 120 -5.72 -1.17 -4.56
C GLY A 120 -6.57 -1.95 -3.57
N ARG A 121 -6.70 -3.25 -3.80
CA ARG A 121 -7.43 -4.17 -2.92
C ARG A 121 -6.68 -5.47 -2.69
N ILE A 122 -6.78 -6.00 -1.48
CA ILE A 122 -6.32 -7.35 -1.14
C ILE A 122 -7.55 -8.25 -0.93
N THR A 123 -7.62 -9.37 -1.64
CA THR A 123 -8.60 -10.45 -1.38
C THR A 123 -7.89 -11.69 -0.83
N GLU A 124 -8.61 -12.49 -0.04
CA GLU A 124 -8.13 -13.81 0.36
C GLU A 124 -8.36 -14.82 -0.76
N SER A 125 -7.41 -15.72 -0.97
CA SER A 125 -7.57 -16.86 -1.87
C SER A 125 -6.94 -18.13 -1.26
N GLU A 126 -7.25 -19.29 -1.82
CA GLU A 126 -6.64 -20.57 -1.42
C GLU A 126 -5.11 -20.58 -1.58
N PHE A 127 -4.56 -19.69 -2.41
CA PHE A 127 -3.13 -19.57 -2.69
C PHE A 127 -2.47 -18.38 -1.96
N GLY A 128 -3.14 -17.82 -0.95
CA GLY A 128 -2.70 -16.64 -0.22
C GLY A 128 -3.37 -15.34 -0.70
N PRO A 129 -2.94 -14.18 -0.19
CA PRO A 129 -3.52 -12.89 -0.55
C PRO A 129 -3.33 -12.56 -2.03
N ARG A 130 -4.32 -11.88 -2.63
CA ARG A 130 -4.30 -11.40 -4.00
C ARG A 130 -4.49 -9.88 -4.05
N LEU A 131 -3.51 -9.19 -4.64
CA LEU A 131 -3.56 -7.74 -4.87
C LEU A 131 -4.13 -7.43 -6.25
N SER A 132 -5.15 -6.58 -6.27
CA SER A 132 -5.64 -5.91 -7.47
C SER A 132 -5.30 -4.43 -7.38
N ILE A 133 -4.57 -3.90 -8.36
CA ILE A 133 -4.16 -2.49 -8.40
C ILE A 133 -5.19 -1.72 -9.22
N HIS A 134 -5.65 -0.58 -8.72
CA HIS A 134 -6.68 0.21 -9.40
C HIS A 134 -6.16 1.54 -9.93
N MET A 135 -5.32 2.23 -9.16
CA MET A 135 -4.91 3.60 -9.49
C MET A 135 -3.66 4.04 -8.73
N VAL A 136 -3.01 5.06 -9.26
CA VAL A 136 -2.09 5.95 -8.56
C VAL A 136 -2.62 7.37 -8.74
N TYR A 137 -2.71 8.14 -7.67
CA TYR A 137 -3.31 9.48 -7.70
C TYR A 137 -2.81 10.34 -6.55
N VAL A 138 -3.10 11.65 -6.62
CA VAL A 138 -2.99 12.59 -5.50
C VAL A 138 -4.39 12.78 -4.90
N PRO A 139 -4.60 12.50 -3.60
CA PRO A 139 -5.92 12.51 -2.95
C PRO A 139 -6.52 13.90 -2.70
#